data_AF-A0A317ZKU8-F1
#
_entry.id   AF-A0A317ZKU8-F1
#
_cell.length_a   1.000
_cell.length_b   1.000
_cell.length_c   1.000
_cell.angle_alpha   90.00
_cell.angle_beta   90.00
_cell.angle_gamma   90.00
#
_symmetry.space_group_name_H-M   'P 1'
#
loop_
_entity.id
_entity.type
_entity.pdbx_description
1 polymer ?
#
loop_
_entity_poly.entity_id
_entity_poly.type
_entity_poly.pdbx_seq_one_letter_code
_entity_poly.pdbx_strand_id
1 'polypeptide(L)' 'MRLDRTSFKKQSFAEAAAEHQATYKAMSAEERSKSFKYLMQVNYGFLGKDWPKMDKTAFSKRLRK' A
#
# COMPACT_ATOMS: atom_id res chain seq x y z
N MET A 1 16.66 21.86 21.34
CA MET A 1 16.07 21.95 19.98
C MET A 1 14.58 22.26 20.15
N ARG A 2 14.14 23.50 19.90
CA ARG A 2 12.71 23.88 19.99
C ARG A 2 12.05 23.49 18.66
N LEU A 3 11.10 22.57 18.67
CA LEU A 3 10.32 22.24 17.47
C LEU A 3 9.47 23.46 17.10
N ASP A 4 9.64 23.95 15.88
CA ASP A 4 8.83 25.03 15.35
C ASP A 4 7.41 24.54 15.08
N ARG A 5 6.47 24.97 15.93
CA ARG A 5 5.07 24.55 15.91
C ARG A 5 4.29 25.11 14.71
N THR A 6 4.87 26.04 13.96
CA THR A 6 4.22 26.69 12.81
C THR A 6 4.42 25.92 11.50
N SER A 7 5.39 25.00 11.46
CA SER A 7 5.67 24.18 10.28
C SER A 7 4.65 23.06 10.05
N PHE A 8 3.87 22.69 11.07
CA PHE A 8 2.80 21.70 10.96
C PHE A 8 1.50 22.36 10.46
N LYS A 9 1.44 22.64 9.15
CA LYS A 9 0.17 22.98 8.50
C LYS A 9 -0.65 21.70 8.33
N LYS A 10 -1.89 21.67 8.81
CA LYS A 10 -2.84 20.59 8.49
C LYS A 10 -3.07 20.61 6.97
N GLN A 11 -2.50 19.66 6.25
CA GLN A 11 -2.80 19.48 4.83
C GLN A 11 -4.26 19.03 4.70
N SER A 12 -5.00 19.69 3.81
CA SER A 12 -6.33 19.21 3.44
C SER A 12 -6.20 17.90 2.64
N PHE A 13 -7.24 17.06 2.67
CA PHE A 13 -7.26 15.83 1.87
C PHE A 13 -7.05 16.09 0.37
N ALA A 14 -7.53 17.25 -0.12
CA ALA A 14 -7.34 17.66 -1.51
C ALA A 14 -5.87 17.98 -1.82
N GLU A 15 -5.18 18.71 -0.94
CA GLU A 15 -3.76 19.03 -1.10
C GLU A 15 -2.88 17.77 -1.01
N ALA A 16 -3.15 16.89 -0.03
CA ALA A 16 -2.42 15.64 0.11
C ALA A 16 -2.60 14.73 -1.12
N ALA A 17 -3.84 14.54 -1.59
CA ALA A 17 -4.12 13.71 -2.76
C ALA A 17 -3.47 14.26 -4.05
N ALA A 18 -3.45 15.58 -4.24
CA ALA A 18 -2.86 16.23 -5.40
C ALA A 18 -1.33 16.02 -5.44
N GLU A 19 -0.64 16.19 -4.31
CA GLU A 19 0.81 16.01 -4.25
C GLU A 19 1.22 14.53 -4.42
N HIS A 20 0.50 13.61 -3.77
CA HIS A 20 0.81 12.18 -3.83
C HIS A 20 0.68 11.61 -5.25
N GLN A 21 -0.30 12.07 -6.04
CA GLN A 21 -0.50 11.56 -7.39
C GLN A 21 0.70 11.86 -8.30
N ALA A 22 1.29 13.05 -8.18
CA ALA A 22 2.49 13.42 -8.92
C ALA A 22 3.70 12.58 -8.47
N THR A 23 3.84 12.34 -7.17
CA THR A 23 4.92 11.50 -6.63
C THR A 23 4.82 10.07 -7.14
N TYR A 24 3.64 9.45 -7.10
CA TYR A 24 3.45 8.08 -7.61
C TYR A 24 3.65 7.99 -9.12
N LYS A 25 3.33 9.03 -9.89
CA LYS A 25 3.60 9.08 -11.35
C LYS A 25 5.08 9.15 -11.67
N ALA A 26 5.90 9.75 -10.80
CA ALA A 26 7.35 9.83 -10.98
C ALA A 26 8.09 8.54 -10.56
N MET A 27 7.49 7.72 -9.70
CA MET A 27 8.10 6.44 -9.24
C MET A 27 8.18 5.41 -10.36
N SER A 28 9.19 4.54 -10.29
CA SER A 28 9.28 3.34 -11.12
C SER A 28 8.15 2.35 -10.82
N ALA A 29 7.85 1.44 -11.76
CA ALA A 29 6.81 0.43 -11.56
C ALA A 29 7.10 -0.50 -10.36
N GLU A 30 8.37 -0.79 -10.10
CA GLU A 30 8.79 -1.61 -8.97
C GLU A 30 8.52 -0.92 -7.63
N GLU A 31 8.86 0.37 -7.52
CA GLU A 31 8.62 1.17 -6.31
C GLU A 31 7.12 1.34 -6.05
N ARG A 32 6.31 1.57 -7.09
CA ARG A 32 4.85 1.59 -6.97
C ARG A 32 4.31 0.26 -6.43
N SER A 33 4.83 -0.86 -6.93
CA SER A 33 4.44 -2.20 -6.46
C SER A 33 4.82 -2.42 -4.99
N LYS A 34 6.01 -1.97 -4.56
CA LYS A 34 6.45 -2.04 -3.16
C LYS A 34 5.55 -1.21 -2.25
N SER A 35 5.28 0.04 -2.61
CA SER A 35 4.39 0.94 -1.85
C SER A 35 2.97 0.39 -1.75
N PHE A 36 2.44 -0.15 -2.85
CA PHE A 36 1.13 -0.80 -2.86
C PHE A 36 1.07 -2.00 -1.91
N LYS A 37 2.06 -2.91 -1.99
CA LYS A 37 2.14 -4.08 -1.12
C LYS A 37 2.22 -3.69 0.35
N TYR A 38 2.98 -2.65 0.66
CA TYR A 38 3.09 -2.12 2.02
C TYR A 38 1.73 -1.59 2.52
N LEU A 39 1.04 -0.76 1.73
CA LEU A 39 -0.27 -0.22 2.11
C LEU A 39 -1.31 -1.32 2.35
N MET A 40 -1.31 -2.36 1.53
CA MET A 40 -2.19 -3.51 1.72
C MET A 40 -1.83 -4.31 2.99
N GLN A 41 -0.54 -4.54 3.24
CA GLN A 41 -0.05 -5.16 4.47
C GLN A 41 -0.51 -4.41 5.73
N VAL A 42 -0.44 -3.08 5.71
CA VAL A 42 -0.94 -2.23 6.79
C VAL A 42 -2.45 -2.44 6.97
N ASN A 43 -3.21 -2.32 5.88
CA ASN A 43 -4.67 -2.33 5.94
C ASN A 43 -5.26 -3.66 6.44
N TYR A 44 -4.62 -4.77 6.10
CA TYR A 44 -5.07 -6.11 6.47
C TYR A 44 -4.28 -6.71 7.64
N GLY A 45 -3.41 -5.93 8.29
CA GLY A 45 -2.74 -6.33 9.53
C GLY A 45 -1.65 -7.41 9.38
N PHE A 46 -1.08 -7.59 8.19
CA PHE A 46 0.00 -8.56 7.94
C PHE A 46 1.35 -7.90 7.63
N LEU A 47 1.62 -6.74 8.25
CA LEU A 47 2.89 -6.02 8.11
C LEU A 47 4.10 -6.93 8.37
N GLY A 48 5.00 -7.02 7.39
CA GLY A 48 6.20 -7.86 7.49
C GLY A 48 5.97 -9.37 7.39
N LYS A 49 4.74 -9.81 7.13
CA LYS A 49 4.40 -11.21 6.83
C LYS A 49 4.13 -11.38 5.35
N ASP A 50 4.36 -12.59 4.85
CA ASP A 50 3.93 -12.96 3.51
C ASP A 50 2.42 -12.79 3.36
N TRP A 51 2.00 -12.43 2.15
CA TRP A 51 0.59 -12.38 1.83
C TRP A 51 -0.06 -13.75 2.09
N PRO A 52 -1.28 -13.77 2.66
CA PRO A 52 -2.00 -15.02 2.85
C PRO A 52 -2.15 -15.73 1.50
N LYS A 53 -1.73 -16.99 1.44
CA LYS A 53 -1.86 -17.80 0.23
C LYS A 53 -3.34 -18.01 -0.05
N MET A 54 -3.75 -17.74 -1.29
CA MET A 54 -5.10 -18.04 -1.74
C MET A 54 -5.37 -19.53 -1.57
N ASP A 55 -6.46 -19.88 -0.89
CA ASP A 55 -6.92 -21.26 -0.79
C ASP A 55 -7.42 -21.73 -2.16
N LYS A 56 -6.76 -22.74 -2.71
CA LYS A 56 -7.08 -23.33 -4.02
C LYS A 56 -7.89 -24.62 -3.91
N THR A 57 -8.26 -25.05 -2.71
CA THR A 57 -9.02 -26.29 -2.48
C THR A 57 -10.35 -26.29 -3.25
N ALA A 58 -11.05 -25.16 -3.27
CA ALA A 58 -12.29 -24.95 -4.02
C ALA A 58 -12.11 -25.04 -5.55
N PHE A 59 -10.90 -24.81 -6.05
CA PHE A 59 -10.57 -24.84 -7.48
C PHE A 59 -9.84 -26.13 -7.90
N SER A 60 -9.76 -27.13 -7.01
CA SER A 60 -9.18 -28.42 -7.37
C SER A 60 -10.02 -29.06 -8.47
N LYS A 61 -9.41 -29.23 -9.66
CA LYS A 61 -10.04 -30.01 -10.74
C LYS A 61 -10.30 -31.42 -10.19
N ARG A 62 -11.57 -31.82 -10.16
CA ARG A 62 -11.94 -33.24 -10.00
C ARG A 62 -11.25 -34.01 -11.13
N LEU A 63 -10.21 -34.76 -10.82
CA LEU A 63 -9.72 -35.81 -11.71
C LEU A 63 -10.86 -36.81 -11.88
N ARG A 64 -11.50 -36.83 -13.06
CA ARG A 64 -12.38 -37.94 -13.43
C ARG A 64 -11.49 -39.17 -13.55
N LYS A 65 -11.75 -40.14 -12.68
CA LYS A 65 -11.13 -41.47 -12.69
C LYS A 65 -11.77 -42.32 -13.79
#